data_AF-A0A2V8CZR6-F1
#
_entry.id   AF-A0A2V8CZR6-F1
#
_cell.length_a   1.000
_cell.length_b   1.000
_cell.length_c   1.000
_cell.angle_alpha   90.00
_cell.angle_beta   90.00
_cell.angle_gamma   90.00
#
_symmetry.space_group_name_H-M   'P 1'
#
loop_
_entity.id
_entity.type
_entity.pdbx_description
1 polymer ?
#
loop_
_entity_poly.entity_id
_entity_poly.type
_entity_poly.pdbx_seq_one_letter_code
_entity_poly.pdbx_strand_id
1 'polypeptide(L)'
;MTLRNLAAAILFAGLLAGNWTPLRAQHPTDGMEWMFSNLRPSGQPVIPIFDGWYQKADGSYDLCFGYFNLNTKESLDIPLGTDNFIEPKRFDGAQPTHFMPVPGPPNLYRRYFCTFPVNVPADFGKTERVVWTLRERGKTYSVPGHLGSINYRIQELSAKEAGRSSAAPLIKFLPDGPEGRGRSGVKAGPITVAAGSALPLTLSVTGPPSVIGPGGVMDADDDEERPYIRNGKTRAWWVVWAKHQGPGDVTFSPPSVDLWKGDTSTASTKATFSAPGNYVLRVQAIDNPGENGSYQFHCCWTNGYVNVSVTK
;
A
#
# COMPACT_ATOMS: atom_id res chain seq x y z
N MET A 1 72.08 -51.85 -44.48
CA MET A 1 72.27 -53.30 -44.30
C MET A 1 72.09 -53.60 -42.81
N THR A 2 71.10 -54.43 -42.50
CA THR A 2 70.91 -55.24 -41.27
C THR A 2 70.82 -54.61 -39.87
N LEU A 3 69.69 -54.94 -39.21
CA LEU A 3 69.31 -54.72 -37.81
C LEU A 3 70.31 -55.32 -36.80
N ARG A 4 70.30 -54.81 -35.55
CA ARG A 4 70.07 -55.63 -34.34
C ARG A 4 69.90 -54.81 -33.05
N ASN A 5 68.80 -55.13 -32.35
CA ASN A 5 68.60 -55.35 -30.91
C ASN A 5 68.80 -54.22 -29.85
N LEU A 6 67.64 -53.78 -29.31
CA LEU A 6 67.22 -53.82 -27.89
C LEU A 6 68.29 -53.72 -26.78
N ALA A 7 68.20 -52.67 -25.95
CA ALA A 7 67.71 -52.77 -24.56
C ALA A 7 67.70 -51.40 -23.83
N ALA A 8 66.76 -51.30 -22.89
CA ALA A 8 66.27 -50.17 -22.10
C ALA A 8 67.29 -49.31 -21.33
N ALA A 9 66.96 -48.02 -21.17
CA ALA A 9 67.12 -47.30 -19.91
C ALA A 9 65.93 -46.34 -19.72
N ILE A 10 65.10 -46.67 -18.72
CA ILE A 10 63.94 -45.90 -18.25
C ILE A 10 64.45 -44.68 -17.49
N LEU A 11 63.96 -43.48 -17.82
CA LEU A 11 64.16 -42.30 -17.00
C LEU A 11 62.84 -41.54 -16.78
N PHE A 12 62.58 -41.36 -15.49
CA PHE A 12 61.44 -40.74 -14.83
C PHE A 12 61.14 -39.32 -15.35
N ALA A 13 59.87 -39.05 -15.64
CA ALA A 13 59.29 -37.71 -15.48
C ALA A 13 57.98 -37.86 -14.69
N GLY A 14 58.08 -37.67 -13.38
CA GLY A 14 56.97 -37.77 -12.44
C GLY A 14 55.95 -36.64 -12.63
N LEU A 15 54.68 -37.01 -12.46
CA LEU A 15 53.52 -36.12 -12.45
C LEU A 15 53.66 -35.00 -11.41
N LEU A 16 53.50 -33.75 -11.86
CA LEU A 16 53.05 -32.63 -11.03
C LEU A 16 51.92 -31.88 -11.75
N ALA A 17 50.77 -32.53 -11.90
CA ALA A 17 49.52 -31.82 -12.08
C ALA A 17 48.98 -31.48 -10.69
N GLY A 18 49.57 -30.47 -10.05
CA GLY A 18 48.99 -29.87 -8.86
C GLY A 18 47.64 -29.26 -9.24
N ASN A 19 46.56 -29.73 -8.63
CA ASN A 19 45.26 -29.06 -8.73
C ASN A 19 45.35 -27.73 -7.98
N TRP A 20 45.56 -26.64 -8.71
CA TRP A 20 45.37 -25.29 -8.18
C TRP A 20 43.87 -25.04 -8.09
N THR A 21 43.24 -25.48 -6.99
CA THR A 21 41.97 -24.89 -6.61
C THR A 21 42.29 -23.49 -6.10
N PRO A 22 41.79 -22.41 -6.74
CA PRO A 22 41.90 -21.11 -6.12
C PRO A 22 41.13 -21.18 -4.80
N LEU A 23 41.85 -21.10 -3.69
CA LEU A 23 41.29 -20.75 -2.39
C LEU A 23 40.75 -19.32 -2.55
N ARG A 24 39.51 -19.20 -3.01
CA ARG A 24 38.73 -18.00 -2.72
C ARG A 24 38.61 -17.97 -1.20
N ALA A 25 39.24 -16.98 -0.58
CA ALA A 25 38.90 -16.61 0.78
C ALA A 25 37.39 -16.40 0.79
N GLN A 26 36.65 -17.32 1.42
CA GLN A 26 35.23 -17.10 1.68
C GLN A 26 35.20 -15.94 2.68
N HIS A 27 34.74 -14.78 2.23
CA HIS A 27 34.46 -13.70 3.16
C HIS A 27 33.44 -14.29 4.16
N PRO A 28 33.54 -14.04 5.48
CA PRO A 28 32.65 -14.64 6.49
C PRO A 28 31.15 -14.37 6.29
N THR A 29 30.79 -13.64 5.22
CA THR A 29 29.45 -13.27 4.80
C THR A 29 28.99 -13.93 3.50
N ASP A 30 29.84 -14.65 2.76
CA ASP A 30 29.54 -15.18 1.42
C ASP A 30 28.52 -16.34 1.42
N GLY A 31 28.05 -16.74 2.59
CA GLY A 31 26.90 -17.64 2.79
C GLY A 31 25.94 -17.16 3.88
N MET A 32 26.12 -15.93 4.38
CA MET A 32 25.15 -15.31 5.25
C MET A 32 24.11 -14.64 4.35
N GLU A 33 22.93 -15.25 4.26
CA GLU A 33 21.73 -14.57 3.79
C GLU A 33 21.45 -13.43 4.78
N TRP A 34 22.05 -12.28 4.52
CA TRP A 34 21.90 -11.06 5.30
C TRP A 34 20.51 -10.48 5.07
N MET A 35 19.53 -11.09 5.72
CA MET A 35 18.29 -10.54 6.27
C MET A 35 17.41 -11.73 6.60
N PHE A 36 16.91 -11.81 7.83
CA PHE A 36 15.67 -12.52 8.11
C PHE A 36 14.59 -11.93 7.20
N SER A 37 14.42 -12.47 5.98
CA SER A 37 13.32 -12.05 5.12
C SER A 37 12.05 -12.59 5.74
N ASN A 38 11.41 -11.76 6.56
CA ASN A 38 10.08 -12.02 7.11
C ASN A 38 9.02 -12.15 6.00
N LEU A 39 9.34 -11.76 4.77
CA LEU A 39 8.48 -11.91 3.61
C LEU A 39 8.64 -13.30 2.98
N ARG A 40 7.52 -13.99 2.76
CA ARG A 40 7.46 -15.29 2.04
C ARG A 40 6.34 -15.28 1.00
N PRO A 41 6.29 -16.20 0.02
CA PRO A 41 5.17 -16.27 -0.93
C PRO A 41 3.80 -16.44 -0.27
N SER A 42 3.74 -17.29 0.74
CA SER A 42 2.55 -17.61 1.53
C SER A 42 2.99 -18.07 2.92
N GLY A 43 2.04 -18.30 3.82
CA GLY A 43 2.34 -18.86 5.14
C GLY A 43 2.49 -17.83 6.25
N GLN A 44 2.58 -16.54 5.93
CA GLN A 44 2.89 -15.45 6.85
C GLN A 44 1.63 -14.74 7.36
N PRO A 45 1.72 -14.04 8.50
CA PRO A 45 0.58 -13.35 9.07
C PRO A 45 0.27 -12.02 8.37
N VAL A 46 -0.91 -11.50 8.68
CA VAL A 46 -1.26 -10.08 8.46
C VAL A 46 -1.19 -9.36 9.80
N ILE A 47 -0.42 -8.28 9.86
CA ILE A 47 -0.22 -7.49 11.07
C ILE A 47 -1.04 -6.20 10.96
N PRO A 48 -1.99 -5.92 11.88
CA PRO A 48 -2.67 -4.63 11.94
C PRO A 48 -1.71 -3.57 12.48
N ILE A 49 -1.79 -2.35 11.96
CA ILE A 49 -0.90 -1.25 12.34
C ILE A 49 -1.70 0.03 12.58
N PHE A 50 -1.37 0.73 13.66
CA PHE A 50 -1.81 2.10 13.91
C PHE A 50 -0.80 3.05 13.29
N ASP A 51 -1.23 3.76 12.24
CA ASP A 51 -0.37 4.69 11.50
C ASP A 51 -0.28 6.06 12.17
N GLY A 52 -1.22 6.36 13.06
CA GLY A 52 -1.26 7.61 13.81
C GLY A 52 -2.63 8.25 13.82
N TRP A 53 -2.69 9.48 14.30
CA TRP A 53 -3.92 10.24 14.45
C TRP A 53 -3.76 11.67 13.92
N TYR A 54 -4.86 12.27 13.49
CA TYR A 54 -4.92 13.68 13.12
C TYR A 54 -6.23 14.29 13.59
N GLN A 55 -6.22 15.61 13.80
CA GLN A 55 -7.41 16.35 14.22
C GLN A 55 -8.14 16.87 12.99
N LYS A 56 -9.47 16.78 13.01
CA LYS A 56 -10.36 17.32 12.00
C LYS A 56 -10.75 18.76 12.33
N ALA A 57 -11.25 19.48 11.32
CA ALA A 57 -11.68 20.87 11.47
C ALA A 57 -12.83 21.06 12.49
N ASP A 58 -13.64 20.03 12.72
CA ASP A 58 -14.72 20.02 13.73
C ASP A 58 -14.22 19.71 15.15
N GLY A 59 -12.91 19.54 15.35
CA GLY A 59 -12.27 19.24 16.62
C GLY A 59 -12.22 17.75 16.97
N SER A 60 -12.96 16.89 16.25
CA SER A 60 -12.87 15.43 16.37
C SER A 60 -11.53 14.91 15.83
N TYR A 61 -11.23 13.64 16.03
CA TYR A 61 -9.98 13.03 15.56
C TYR A 61 -10.28 11.80 14.71
N ASP A 62 -9.42 11.54 13.72
CA ASP A 62 -9.40 10.26 13.03
C ASP A 62 -8.16 9.48 13.44
N LEU A 63 -8.38 8.22 13.82
CA LEU A 63 -7.34 7.24 14.12
C LEU A 63 -7.12 6.38 12.87
N CYS A 64 -5.93 6.45 12.29
CA CYS A 64 -5.60 5.78 11.04
C CYS A 64 -5.07 4.36 11.27
N PHE A 65 -5.69 3.39 10.60
CA PHE A 65 -5.27 1.99 10.65
C PHE A 65 -4.88 1.47 9.26
N GLY A 66 -3.70 0.87 9.20
CA GLY A 66 -3.14 0.18 8.06
C GLY A 66 -2.81 -1.26 8.40
N TYR A 67 -2.29 -2.02 7.44
CA TYR A 67 -1.88 -3.40 7.69
C TYR A 67 -0.63 -3.76 6.89
N PHE A 68 0.09 -4.77 7.37
CA PHE A 68 1.20 -5.38 6.65
C PHE A 68 0.92 -6.88 6.46
N ASN A 69 0.60 -7.25 5.23
CA ASN A 69 0.60 -8.65 4.82
C ASN A 69 2.04 -9.05 4.47
N LEU A 70 2.60 -9.99 5.22
CA LEU A 70 3.97 -10.47 5.03
C LEU A 70 4.09 -11.51 3.89
N ASN A 71 3.02 -11.75 3.15
CA ASN A 71 2.98 -12.67 2.02
C ASN A 71 3.16 -11.95 0.68
N THR A 72 4.08 -12.38 -0.17
CA THR A 72 4.33 -11.78 -1.48
C THR A 72 3.39 -12.26 -2.58
N LYS A 73 2.61 -13.34 -2.34
CA LYS A 73 1.63 -13.87 -3.31
C LYS A 73 0.25 -14.13 -2.69
N GLU A 74 0.20 -14.59 -1.44
CA GLU A 74 -1.05 -14.92 -0.76
C GLU A 74 -1.80 -13.67 -0.27
N SER A 75 -3.05 -13.51 -0.70
CA SER A 75 -4.03 -12.67 0.00
C SER A 75 -4.73 -13.46 1.09
N LEU A 76 -5.14 -12.79 2.16
CA LEU A 76 -5.97 -13.38 3.20
C LEU A 76 -7.34 -12.73 3.21
N ASP A 77 -8.39 -13.52 3.43
CA ASP A 77 -9.74 -13.03 3.72
C ASP A 77 -10.09 -13.38 5.17
N ILE A 78 -10.30 -12.36 6.00
CA ILE A 78 -10.68 -12.50 7.42
C ILE A 78 -11.96 -11.69 7.62
N PRO A 79 -13.15 -12.33 7.57
CA PRO A 79 -14.43 -11.65 7.72
C PRO A 79 -14.55 -10.92 9.06
N LEU A 80 -15.35 -9.85 9.11
CA LEU A 80 -15.72 -9.20 10.35
C LEU A 80 -16.33 -10.21 11.33
N GLY A 81 -15.95 -10.16 12.60
CA GLY A 81 -16.44 -11.10 13.60
C GLY A 81 -15.39 -11.44 14.64
N THR A 82 -15.40 -12.67 15.14
CA THR A 82 -14.53 -13.12 16.24
C THR A 82 -13.03 -13.03 15.94
N ASP A 83 -12.68 -12.99 14.67
CA ASP A 83 -11.30 -13.02 14.17
C ASP A 83 -10.86 -11.70 13.52
N ASN A 84 -11.78 -10.74 13.35
CA ASN A 84 -11.48 -9.41 12.83
C ASN A 84 -12.49 -8.41 13.41
N PHE A 85 -12.09 -7.74 14.49
CA PHE A 85 -12.97 -6.85 15.24
C PHE A 85 -12.21 -5.66 15.82
N ILE A 86 -12.96 -4.60 16.09
CA ILE A 86 -12.49 -3.40 16.79
C ILE A 86 -13.22 -3.27 18.12
N GLU A 87 -12.46 -2.92 19.15
CA GLU A 87 -12.98 -2.54 20.46
C GLU A 87 -12.66 -1.08 20.77
N PRO A 88 -13.59 -0.28 21.32
CA PRO A 88 -14.98 -0.64 21.62
C PRO A 88 -15.84 -0.92 20.38
N LYS A 89 -16.84 -1.79 20.52
CA LYS A 89 -17.71 -2.27 19.43
C LYS A 89 -18.39 -1.17 18.61
N ARG A 90 -18.61 0.02 19.20
CA ARG A 90 -19.18 1.19 18.50
C ARG A 90 -18.35 1.69 17.32
N PHE A 91 -17.06 1.33 17.27
CA PHE A 91 -16.14 1.70 16.18
C PHE A 91 -15.91 0.56 15.18
N ASP A 92 -16.55 -0.59 15.38
CA ASP A 92 -16.34 -1.79 14.59
C ASP A 92 -17.10 -1.77 13.26
N GLY A 93 -16.49 -2.35 12.22
CA GLY A 93 -17.11 -2.58 10.92
C GLY A 93 -16.49 -1.82 9.75
N ALA A 94 -15.58 -0.88 9.99
CA ALA A 94 -14.90 -0.12 8.93
C ALA A 94 -13.63 -0.80 8.41
N GLN A 95 -13.07 -1.77 9.14
CA GLN A 95 -11.82 -2.44 8.80
C GLN A 95 -11.93 -3.34 7.57
N PRO A 96 -10.84 -3.56 6.82
CA PRO A 96 -10.86 -4.47 5.67
C PRO A 96 -11.13 -5.90 6.10
N THR A 97 -11.79 -6.67 5.24
CA THR A 97 -11.89 -8.14 5.35
C THR A 97 -11.03 -8.87 4.34
N HIS A 98 -10.43 -8.15 3.39
CA HIS A 98 -9.52 -8.70 2.39
C HIS A 98 -8.16 -7.99 2.49
N PHE A 99 -7.10 -8.78 2.60
CA PHE A 99 -5.74 -8.33 2.82
C PHE A 99 -4.88 -8.76 1.63
N MET A 100 -4.68 -7.82 0.71
CA MET A 100 -3.80 -8.02 -0.44
C MET A 100 -2.37 -8.41 -0.01
N PRO A 101 -1.62 -9.14 -0.85
CA PRO A 101 -0.22 -9.47 -0.61
C PRO A 101 0.66 -8.19 -0.54
N VAL A 102 1.95 -8.36 -0.29
CA VAL A 102 2.93 -7.27 -0.39
C VAL A 102 2.73 -6.53 -1.72
N PRO A 103 2.65 -5.18 -1.69
CA PRO A 103 2.54 -4.37 -2.91
C PRO A 103 3.62 -4.75 -3.93
N GLY A 104 3.21 -5.12 -5.14
CA GLY A 104 4.13 -5.54 -6.21
C GLY A 104 4.87 -4.35 -6.85
N PRO A 105 5.96 -4.60 -7.60
CA PRO A 105 6.68 -3.57 -8.36
C PRO A 105 5.74 -2.76 -9.27
N PRO A 106 5.99 -1.46 -9.50
CA PRO A 106 7.16 -0.67 -9.06
C PRO A 106 7.02 -0.10 -7.62
N ASN A 107 6.04 -0.57 -6.84
CA ASN A 107 5.78 -0.02 -5.52
C ASN A 107 6.94 -0.35 -4.56
N LEU A 108 7.59 0.68 -4.03
CA LEU A 108 8.68 0.54 -3.05
C LEU A 108 8.16 0.46 -1.61
N TYR A 109 6.86 0.69 -1.41
CA TYR A 109 6.23 0.60 -0.11
C TYR A 109 5.79 -0.85 0.19
N ARG A 110 5.99 -1.30 1.42
CA ARG A 110 5.83 -2.73 1.78
C ARG A 110 4.50 -3.06 2.46
N ARG A 111 3.69 -2.05 2.81
CA ARG A 111 2.46 -2.19 3.61
C ARG A 111 1.38 -1.23 3.13
N TYR A 112 0.16 -1.38 3.62
CA TYR A 112 -0.97 -0.54 3.26
C TYR A 112 -1.24 0.48 4.36
N PHE A 113 -1.18 1.77 4.03
CA PHE A 113 -1.27 2.89 4.99
C PHE A 113 -2.69 3.45 5.05
N CYS A 114 -3.14 3.82 6.26
CA CYS A 114 -4.47 4.30 6.63
C CYS A 114 -5.58 3.81 5.70
N THR A 115 -5.68 2.48 5.61
CA THR A 115 -6.68 1.81 4.78
C THR A 115 -8.11 2.08 5.23
N PHE A 116 -8.28 2.42 6.51
CA PHE A 116 -9.51 2.95 7.08
C PHE A 116 -9.18 3.83 8.29
N PRO A 117 -9.87 4.97 8.44
CA PRO A 117 -9.87 5.76 9.65
C PRO A 117 -11.00 5.33 10.59
N VAL A 118 -10.79 5.55 11.89
CA VAL A 118 -11.86 5.52 12.91
C VAL A 118 -12.00 6.92 13.48
N ASN A 119 -13.17 7.52 13.31
CA ASN A 119 -13.48 8.82 13.90
C ASN A 119 -13.80 8.66 15.39
N VAL A 120 -13.11 9.44 16.23
CA VAL A 120 -13.35 9.55 17.67
C VAL A 120 -13.70 11.00 18.02
N PRO A 121 -14.55 11.24 19.02
CA PRO A 121 -15.05 12.57 19.34
C PRO A 121 -13.94 13.48 19.89
N ALA A 122 -14.21 14.80 19.92
CA ALA A 122 -13.25 15.81 20.37
C ALA A 122 -12.83 15.64 21.85
N ASP A 123 -13.66 14.99 22.66
CA ASP A 123 -13.43 14.69 24.08
C ASP A 123 -12.78 13.32 24.32
N PHE A 124 -12.37 12.60 23.26
CA PHE A 124 -11.74 11.28 23.39
C PHE A 124 -10.46 11.37 24.24
N GLY A 125 -10.44 10.60 25.33
CA GLY A 125 -9.40 10.68 26.35
C GLY A 125 -8.02 10.24 25.85
N LYS A 126 -6.96 10.86 26.38
CA LYS A 126 -5.56 10.47 26.09
C LYS A 126 -5.25 9.02 26.49
N THR A 127 -6.00 8.46 27.43
CA THR A 127 -5.87 7.08 27.90
C THR A 127 -6.92 6.14 27.30
N GLU A 128 -7.85 6.62 26.48
CA GLU A 128 -8.78 5.74 25.75
C GLU A 128 -8.08 5.08 24.56
N ARG A 129 -8.54 3.89 24.19
CA ARG A 129 -8.02 3.11 23.05
C ARG A 129 -9.14 2.70 22.12
N VAL A 130 -8.81 2.65 20.83
CA VAL A 130 -9.53 1.87 19.82
C VAL A 130 -8.59 0.75 19.39
N VAL A 131 -8.91 -0.50 19.71
CA VAL A 131 -8.03 -1.66 19.47
C VAL A 131 -8.58 -2.46 18.31
N TRP A 132 -7.81 -2.55 17.23
CA TRP A 132 -8.11 -3.47 16.13
C TRP A 132 -7.39 -4.79 16.35
N THR A 133 -8.13 -5.90 16.30
CA THR A 133 -7.62 -7.26 16.51
C THR A 133 -7.90 -8.14 15.30
N LEU A 134 -6.86 -8.85 14.87
CA LEU A 134 -6.90 -9.93 13.91
C LEU A 134 -6.51 -11.25 14.59
N ARG A 135 -7.27 -12.30 14.36
CA ARG A 135 -6.93 -13.67 14.76
C ARG A 135 -6.83 -14.52 13.51
N GLU A 136 -5.67 -15.12 13.31
CA GLU A 136 -5.44 -15.97 12.16
C GLU A 136 -4.32 -16.95 12.49
N ARG A 137 -4.40 -18.17 11.92
CA ARG A 137 -3.41 -19.23 12.10
C ARG A 137 -3.07 -19.51 13.57
N GLY A 138 -4.08 -19.48 14.44
CA GLY A 138 -3.93 -19.75 15.88
C GLY A 138 -3.19 -18.66 16.67
N LYS A 139 -2.95 -17.49 16.06
CA LYS A 139 -2.31 -16.33 16.70
C LYS A 139 -3.26 -15.14 16.74
N THR A 140 -3.00 -14.24 17.68
CA THR A 140 -3.73 -12.98 17.82
C THR A 140 -2.76 -11.83 17.62
N TYR A 141 -3.12 -10.91 16.74
CA TYR A 141 -2.39 -9.67 16.46
C TYR A 141 -3.33 -8.51 16.74
N SER A 142 -2.91 -7.57 17.59
CA SER A 142 -3.73 -6.42 17.93
C SER A 142 -2.91 -5.15 17.95
N VAL A 143 -3.57 -4.02 17.66
CA VAL A 143 -2.93 -2.71 17.70
C VAL A 143 -3.86 -1.66 18.30
N PRO A 144 -3.41 -0.92 19.34
CA PRO A 144 -4.19 0.16 19.94
C PRO A 144 -3.95 1.48 19.19
N GLY A 145 -5.00 2.07 18.64
CA GLY A 145 -5.04 3.48 18.25
C GLY A 145 -5.41 4.38 19.43
N HIS A 146 -4.76 5.54 19.54
CA HIS A 146 -4.93 6.45 20.68
C HIS A 146 -4.42 7.87 20.41
N LEU A 147 -4.84 8.82 21.27
CA LEU A 147 -4.36 10.21 21.27
C LEU A 147 -3.27 10.49 22.32
N GLY A 148 -2.92 9.49 23.14
CA GLY A 148 -2.04 9.66 24.31
C GLY A 148 -0.60 10.06 24.03
N SER A 149 -0.13 10.02 22.78
CA SER A 149 1.22 10.44 22.42
C SER A 149 1.19 11.30 21.17
N ILE A 150 1.80 12.48 21.29
CA ILE A 150 1.95 13.44 20.20
C ILE A 150 2.86 12.93 19.07
N ASN A 151 3.72 11.94 19.36
CA ASN A 151 4.63 11.36 18.37
C ASN A 151 3.88 10.51 17.33
N TYR A 152 2.65 10.12 17.62
CA TYR A 152 1.76 9.47 16.65
C TYR A 152 0.85 10.47 15.91
N ARG A 153 1.02 11.77 16.14
CA ARG A 153 0.28 12.78 15.39
C ARG A 153 0.86 12.86 13.99
N ILE A 154 0.05 12.46 13.01
CA ILE A 154 0.33 12.65 11.60
C ILE A 154 -0.37 13.91 11.11
N GLN A 155 0.16 14.53 10.08
CA GLN A 155 -0.54 15.63 9.40
C GLN A 155 -1.52 15.01 8.41
N GLU A 156 -2.70 15.61 8.27
CA GLU A 156 -3.67 15.19 7.25
C GLU A 156 -3.37 15.84 5.90
N LEU A 157 -2.57 16.91 5.87
CA LEU A 157 -2.17 17.67 4.67
C LEU A 157 -3.34 17.85 3.72
N SER A 158 -4.50 18.16 4.29
CA SER A 158 -5.63 18.69 3.56
C SER A 158 -5.26 20.08 3.03
N ALA A 159 -5.92 20.56 1.97
CA ALA A 159 -5.55 21.81 1.28
C ALA A 159 -5.41 23.05 2.20
N LYS A 160 -5.96 23.02 3.42
CA LYS A 160 -5.88 24.11 4.40
C LYS A 160 -4.63 24.05 5.31
N GLU A 161 -3.99 22.90 5.42
CA GLU A 161 -2.81 22.66 6.27
C GLU A 161 -1.51 22.61 5.47
N ALA A 162 -1.61 22.66 4.13
CA ALA A 162 -0.47 22.63 3.23
C ALA A 162 0.28 23.97 3.27
N GLY A 163 1.21 24.10 4.22
CA GLY A 163 2.38 24.97 4.10
C GLY A 163 3.49 24.35 3.24
N ARG A 164 3.19 23.23 2.55
CA ARG A 164 4.08 22.44 1.69
C ARG A 164 3.51 22.36 0.28
N SER A 165 4.38 22.05 -0.68
CA SER A 165 4.05 21.85 -2.10
C SER A 165 3.16 20.61 -2.38
N SER A 166 3.06 19.65 -1.45
CA SER A 166 2.23 18.44 -1.58
C SER A 166 1.03 18.43 -0.63
N ALA A 167 -0.14 18.02 -1.14
CA ALA A 167 -1.38 17.88 -0.40
C ALA A 167 -2.23 16.72 -0.97
N ALA A 168 -3.08 16.12 -0.13
CA ALA A 168 -3.94 15.02 -0.58
C ALA A 168 -4.82 15.48 -1.75
N PRO A 169 -4.94 14.76 -2.87
CA PRO A 169 -5.73 15.21 -4.01
C PRO A 169 -7.23 15.20 -3.69
N LEU A 170 -8.01 16.12 -4.22
CA LEU A 170 -9.48 16.02 -4.18
C LEU A 170 -9.91 14.92 -5.16
N ILE A 171 -10.74 13.99 -4.69
CA ILE A 171 -11.42 13.04 -5.57
C ILE A 171 -12.91 13.36 -5.62
N LYS A 172 -13.53 13.17 -6.78
CA LYS A 172 -14.98 13.21 -6.98
C LYS A 172 -15.41 12.01 -7.80
N PHE A 173 -16.39 11.25 -7.30
CA PHE A 173 -16.98 10.17 -8.09
C PHE A 173 -17.84 10.77 -9.21
N LEU A 174 -17.64 10.34 -10.45
CA LEU A 174 -18.35 10.88 -11.61
C LEU A 174 -19.60 10.04 -11.96
N PRO A 175 -20.62 10.63 -12.61
CA PRO A 175 -20.69 12.04 -13.04
C PRO A 175 -20.98 13.03 -11.89
N ASP A 176 -21.91 12.71 -10.99
CA ASP A 176 -22.41 13.61 -9.94
C ASP A 176 -22.34 13.00 -8.54
N GLY A 177 -21.35 12.15 -8.32
CA GLY A 177 -21.09 11.53 -7.03
C GLY A 177 -20.44 12.49 -6.02
N PRO A 178 -20.29 12.02 -4.78
CA PRO A 178 -19.71 12.82 -3.71
C PRO A 178 -18.22 13.09 -3.96
N GLU A 179 -17.75 14.20 -3.40
CA GLU A 179 -16.36 14.64 -3.46
C GLU A 179 -15.76 14.78 -2.06
N GLY A 180 -14.45 14.60 -1.96
CA GLY A 180 -13.75 14.70 -0.70
C GLY A 180 -12.24 14.61 -0.85
N ARG A 181 -11.55 14.92 0.24
CA ARG A 181 -10.09 14.95 0.33
C ARG A 181 -9.65 14.33 1.65
N GLY A 182 -8.50 13.67 1.63
CA GLY A 182 -7.85 13.11 2.82
C GLY A 182 -8.23 11.66 3.09
N ARG A 183 -7.63 11.14 4.15
CA ARG A 183 -7.70 9.77 4.65
C ARG A 183 -9.05 9.47 5.28
N SER A 184 -9.79 10.46 5.81
CA SER A 184 -11.22 10.32 6.20
C SER A 184 -12.02 9.69 5.06
N GLY A 185 -11.66 10.11 3.85
CA GLY A 185 -12.18 9.64 2.58
C GLY A 185 -13.61 10.05 2.30
N VAL A 186 -14.07 9.68 1.11
CA VAL A 186 -15.44 9.94 0.64
C VAL A 186 -16.16 8.62 0.38
N LYS A 187 -17.45 8.54 0.73
CA LYS A 187 -18.27 7.34 0.57
C LYS A 187 -19.29 7.54 -0.54
N ALA A 188 -19.40 6.59 -1.47
CA ALA A 188 -20.39 6.56 -2.54
C ALA A 188 -21.20 5.26 -2.54
N GLY A 189 -22.34 5.28 -3.26
CA GLY A 189 -23.27 4.15 -3.32
C GLY A 189 -24.34 4.18 -2.22
N PRO A 190 -25.10 3.08 -2.04
CA PRO A 190 -24.89 1.78 -2.68
C PRO A 190 -25.18 1.78 -4.19
N ILE A 191 -24.36 1.06 -4.96
CA ILE A 191 -24.60 0.78 -6.38
C ILE A 191 -25.00 -0.68 -6.53
N THR A 192 -25.98 -0.99 -7.36
CA THR A 192 -26.42 -2.38 -7.62
C THR A 192 -25.86 -2.89 -8.94
N VAL A 193 -25.35 -4.12 -8.95
CA VAL A 193 -24.85 -4.80 -10.16
C VAL A 193 -25.06 -6.31 -10.03
N ALA A 194 -25.27 -7.04 -11.13
CA ALA A 194 -25.31 -8.50 -11.10
C ALA A 194 -23.90 -9.11 -11.02
N ALA A 195 -23.76 -10.25 -10.35
CA ALA A 195 -22.50 -11.00 -10.34
C ALA A 195 -22.04 -11.31 -11.77
N GLY A 196 -20.72 -11.26 -12.01
CA GLY A 196 -20.12 -11.42 -13.33
C GLY A 196 -20.28 -10.23 -14.29
N SER A 197 -21.17 -9.27 -14.00
CA SER A 197 -21.30 -8.03 -14.79
C SER A 197 -20.23 -7.01 -14.40
N ALA A 198 -19.76 -6.24 -15.38
CA ALA A 198 -18.77 -5.19 -15.15
C ALA A 198 -19.45 -3.90 -14.69
N LEU A 199 -19.10 -3.44 -13.48
CA LEU A 199 -19.50 -2.14 -12.94
C LEU A 199 -18.47 -1.08 -13.34
N PRO A 200 -18.80 -0.12 -14.21
CA PRO A 200 -17.90 1.01 -14.50
C PRO A 200 -17.83 1.96 -13.29
N LEU A 201 -16.62 2.32 -12.90
CA LEU A 201 -16.34 3.28 -11.83
C LEU A 201 -15.40 4.34 -12.39
N THR A 202 -15.75 5.60 -12.20
CA THR A 202 -14.96 6.74 -12.68
C THR A 202 -14.86 7.80 -11.60
N LEU A 203 -13.68 8.39 -11.46
CA LEU A 203 -13.42 9.51 -10.58
C LEU A 203 -12.60 10.59 -11.28
N SER A 204 -12.84 11.85 -10.94
CA SER A 204 -11.91 12.95 -11.24
C SER A 204 -11.00 13.19 -10.03
N VAL A 205 -9.73 13.41 -10.29
CA VAL A 205 -8.67 13.72 -9.33
C VAL A 205 -8.13 15.12 -9.64
N THR A 206 -8.13 15.99 -8.65
CA THR A 206 -7.58 17.34 -8.80
C THR A 206 -6.64 17.67 -7.63
N GLY A 207 -5.60 18.44 -7.91
CA GLY A 207 -4.65 18.89 -6.87
C GLY A 207 -5.30 19.86 -5.88
N PRO A 208 -4.61 20.25 -4.80
CA PRO A 208 -4.95 21.51 -4.13
C PRO A 208 -4.99 22.66 -5.17
N PRO A 209 -5.80 23.71 -4.97
CA PRO A 209 -5.52 24.98 -5.62
C PRO A 209 -4.07 25.34 -5.32
N SER A 210 -3.29 25.78 -6.31
CA SER A 210 -1.92 26.24 -6.09
C SER A 210 -1.95 27.36 -5.05
N VAL A 211 -1.56 27.08 -3.81
CA VAL A 211 -1.41 28.10 -2.78
C VAL A 211 -0.04 28.73 -3.01
N ILE A 212 -0.03 29.98 -3.48
CA ILE A 212 1.17 30.81 -3.45
C ILE A 212 1.46 31.06 -1.97
N GLY A 213 2.46 30.37 -1.42
CA GLY A 213 2.92 30.62 -0.06
C GLY A 213 3.47 32.05 0.07
N PRO A 214 3.58 32.61 1.29
CA PRO A 214 4.11 33.97 1.52
C PRO A 214 5.58 34.17 1.10
N GLY A 215 6.25 33.15 0.55
CA GLY A 215 7.64 33.17 0.11
C GLY A 215 7.86 33.09 -1.40
N GLY A 216 6.79 33.24 -2.22
CA GLY A 216 6.90 32.99 -3.67
C GLY A 216 6.91 31.50 -3.99
N VAL A 217 7.11 31.18 -5.27
CA VAL A 217 7.32 29.80 -5.74
C VAL A 217 8.56 29.30 -5.00
N MET A 218 8.38 28.48 -3.96
CA MET A 218 9.50 27.66 -3.52
C MET A 218 9.81 26.78 -4.72
N ASP A 219 10.94 27.04 -5.35
CA ASP A 219 11.45 26.21 -6.43
C ASP A 219 11.36 24.76 -5.94
N ALA A 220 10.79 23.90 -6.78
CA ALA A 220 10.60 22.48 -6.51
C ALA A 220 11.93 21.69 -6.41
N ASP A 221 13.04 22.40 -6.21
CA ASP A 221 14.41 21.91 -6.25
C ASP A 221 14.98 21.56 -4.86
N ASP A 222 14.25 21.83 -3.76
CA ASP A 222 14.74 21.59 -2.39
C ASP A 222 14.09 20.40 -1.66
N ASP A 223 13.24 19.62 -2.33
CA ASP A 223 12.79 18.31 -1.83
C ASP A 223 13.44 17.20 -2.67
N GLU A 224 14.19 16.28 -2.04
CA GLU A 224 14.77 15.06 -2.65
C GLU A 224 13.74 14.08 -3.25
N GLU A 225 12.50 14.52 -3.50
CA GLU A 225 11.43 13.72 -4.08
C GLU A 225 11.54 13.73 -5.61
N ARG A 226 12.34 12.82 -6.15
CA ARG A 226 12.42 12.62 -7.60
C ARG A 226 11.04 12.24 -8.16
N PRO A 227 10.43 13.06 -9.03
CA PRO A 227 9.12 12.77 -9.58
C PRO A 227 9.17 11.49 -10.41
N TYR A 228 8.08 10.71 -10.37
CA TYR A 228 7.99 9.54 -11.25
C TYR A 228 7.79 10.01 -12.69
N ILE A 229 8.82 9.81 -13.52
CA ILE A 229 8.82 10.20 -14.93
C ILE A 229 8.76 8.95 -15.80
N ARG A 230 7.82 8.92 -16.74
CA ARG A 230 7.73 7.89 -17.79
C ARG A 230 7.48 8.57 -19.13
N ASN A 231 8.28 8.22 -20.14
CA ASN A 231 8.19 8.77 -21.48
C ASN A 231 8.19 10.32 -21.51
N GLY A 232 9.01 10.95 -20.66
CA GLY A 232 9.11 12.41 -20.57
C GLY A 232 7.94 13.10 -19.87
N LYS A 233 6.94 12.35 -19.36
CA LYS A 233 5.82 12.89 -18.60
C LYS A 233 6.00 12.64 -17.10
N THR A 234 5.67 13.64 -16.30
CA THR A 234 5.63 13.55 -14.84
C THR A 234 4.26 13.04 -14.39
N ARG A 235 4.24 12.01 -13.54
CA ARG A 235 3.00 11.55 -12.92
C ARG A 235 2.49 12.59 -11.94
N ALA A 236 1.21 12.96 -12.08
CA ALA A 236 0.51 13.80 -11.12
C ALA A 236 -0.02 12.95 -9.97
N TRP A 237 -0.81 11.92 -10.30
CA TRP A 237 -1.43 11.05 -9.31
C TRP A 237 -1.40 9.59 -9.75
N TRP A 238 -1.44 8.69 -8.77
CA TRP A 238 -1.65 7.27 -8.99
C TRP A 238 -2.92 6.84 -8.27
N VAL A 239 -3.87 6.31 -9.02
CA VAL A 239 -5.17 5.86 -8.49
C VAL A 239 -5.17 4.35 -8.44
N VAL A 240 -5.38 3.76 -7.27
CA VAL A 240 -5.39 2.31 -7.07
C VAL A 240 -6.69 1.85 -6.42
N TRP A 241 -7.26 0.77 -6.96
CA TRP A 241 -8.49 0.15 -6.48
C TRP A 241 -8.20 -1.15 -5.75
N ALA A 242 -9.01 -1.44 -4.73
CA ALA A 242 -8.93 -2.68 -3.96
C ALA A 242 -10.31 -3.11 -3.46
N LYS A 243 -10.49 -4.43 -3.30
CA LYS A 243 -11.56 -4.97 -2.45
C LYS A 243 -11.24 -4.60 -1.00
N HIS A 244 -12.15 -3.89 -0.33
CA HIS A 244 -12.03 -3.58 1.10
C HIS A 244 -12.82 -4.60 1.92
N GLN A 245 -14.06 -4.86 1.54
CA GLN A 245 -14.92 -5.86 2.14
C GLN A 245 -15.74 -6.61 1.08
N GLY A 246 -16.09 -7.87 1.37
CA GLY A 246 -17.09 -8.62 0.60
C GLY A 246 -16.82 -10.13 0.52
N PRO A 247 -17.83 -10.93 0.15
CA PRO A 247 -17.78 -12.40 0.23
C PRO A 247 -17.04 -13.10 -0.93
N GLY A 248 -16.89 -12.44 -2.09
CA GLY A 248 -16.22 -13.01 -3.26
C GLY A 248 -15.05 -12.16 -3.75
N ASP A 249 -14.48 -12.57 -4.88
CA ASP A 249 -13.37 -11.86 -5.53
C ASP A 249 -13.89 -10.65 -6.30
N VAL A 250 -13.03 -9.62 -6.39
CA VAL A 250 -13.26 -8.44 -7.21
C VAL A 250 -12.09 -8.26 -8.15
N THR A 251 -12.37 -8.28 -9.45
CA THR A 251 -11.37 -8.00 -10.49
C THR A 251 -11.57 -6.60 -11.02
N PHE A 252 -10.50 -5.80 -11.04
CA PHE A 252 -10.49 -4.45 -11.57
C PHE A 252 -9.75 -4.39 -12.91
N SER A 253 -10.31 -3.66 -13.88
CA SER A 253 -9.72 -3.48 -15.20
C SER A 253 -9.77 -2.01 -15.66
N PRO A 254 -8.65 -1.28 -15.62
CA PRO A 254 -7.38 -1.63 -14.96
C PRO A 254 -7.50 -1.54 -13.41
N PRO A 255 -6.64 -2.20 -12.65
CA PRO A 255 -6.63 -2.11 -11.18
C PRO A 255 -6.04 -0.80 -10.65
N SER A 256 -5.27 -0.10 -11.48
CA SER A 256 -4.74 1.21 -11.16
C SER A 256 -4.54 2.05 -12.43
N VAL A 257 -4.48 3.37 -12.24
CA VAL A 257 -4.33 4.36 -13.31
C VAL A 257 -3.29 5.39 -12.90
N ASP A 258 -2.30 5.61 -13.77
CA ASP A 258 -1.40 6.76 -13.68
C ASP A 258 -2.05 7.96 -14.37
N LEU A 259 -2.19 9.06 -13.64
CA LEU A 259 -2.63 10.35 -14.17
C LEU A 259 -1.41 11.24 -14.37
N TRP A 260 -1.19 11.70 -15.60
CA TRP A 260 -0.02 12.49 -15.98
C TRP A 260 -0.36 13.98 -15.99
N LYS A 261 0.60 14.82 -15.57
CA LYS A 261 0.44 16.28 -15.60
C LYS A 261 0.11 16.74 -17.02
N GLY A 262 -0.97 17.53 -17.17
CA GLY A 262 -1.40 18.11 -18.45
C GLY A 262 -2.21 17.20 -19.38
N ASP A 263 -2.45 15.93 -19.01
CA ASP A 263 -3.18 14.99 -19.86
C ASP A 263 -4.68 14.91 -19.49
N THR A 264 -4.99 14.28 -18.35
CA THR A 264 -6.36 14.08 -17.86
C THR A 264 -6.36 14.02 -16.34
N SER A 265 -7.45 14.47 -15.74
CA SER A 265 -7.75 14.34 -14.32
C SER A 265 -8.64 13.15 -14.01
N THR A 266 -9.08 12.37 -15.01
CA THR A 266 -10.07 11.32 -14.82
C THR A 266 -9.43 9.93 -14.82
N ALA A 267 -9.71 9.14 -13.79
CA ALA A 267 -9.36 7.72 -13.68
C ALA A 267 -10.62 6.84 -13.74
N SER A 268 -10.60 5.85 -14.62
CA SER A 268 -11.71 4.89 -14.80
C SER A 268 -11.23 3.45 -14.62
N THR A 269 -12.10 2.62 -14.05
CA THR A 269 -11.94 1.17 -13.96
C THR A 269 -13.29 0.46 -14.17
N LYS A 270 -13.24 -0.84 -14.43
CA LYS A 270 -14.40 -1.73 -14.35
C LYS A 270 -14.15 -2.75 -13.24
N ALA A 271 -15.10 -2.88 -12.31
CA ALA A 271 -15.09 -3.89 -11.26
C ALA A 271 -16.04 -5.04 -11.61
N THR A 272 -15.58 -6.28 -11.54
CA THR A 272 -16.39 -7.49 -11.73
C THR A 272 -16.32 -8.36 -10.48
N PHE A 273 -17.47 -8.90 -10.07
CA PHE A 273 -17.64 -9.61 -8.80
C PHE A 273 -17.92 -11.09 -9.04
N SER A 274 -17.25 -11.98 -8.31
CA SER A 274 -17.42 -13.43 -8.49
C SER A 274 -18.63 -14.02 -7.76
N ALA A 275 -19.21 -13.31 -6.79
CA ALA A 275 -20.33 -13.79 -5.99
C ALA A 275 -21.32 -12.67 -5.62
N PRO A 276 -22.59 -12.99 -5.37
CA PRO A 276 -23.57 -12.06 -4.78
C PRO A 276 -23.21 -11.69 -3.33
N GLY A 277 -23.62 -10.49 -2.93
CA GLY A 277 -23.47 -9.99 -1.56
C GLY A 277 -23.14 -8.49 -1.49
N ASN A 278 -22.89 -8.01 -0.28
CA ASN A 278 -22.49 -6.62 -0.04
C ASN A 278 -20.96 -6.50 -0.08
N TYR A 279 -20.49 -5.50 -0.81
CA TYR A 279 -19.08 -5.19 -0.96
C TYR A 279 -18.81 -3.74 -0.59
N VAL A 280 -17.60 -3.51 -0.10
CA VAL A 280 -17.00 -2.18 -0.03
C VAL A 280 -15.75 -2.22 -0.91
N LEU A 281 -15.70 -1.37 -1.92
CA LEU A 281 -14.49 -1.15 -2.70
C LEU A 281 -13.76 0.05 -2.12
N ARG A 282 -12.43 0.00 -2.04
CA ARG A 282 -11.59 1.14 -1.68
C ARG A 282 -10.85 1.64 -2.90
N VAL A 283 -10.81 2.96 -3.06
CA VAL A 283 -9.87 3.65 -3.96
C VAL A 283 -8.92 4.50 -3.12
N GLN A 284 -7.66 4.56 -3.53
CA GLN A 284 -6.70 5.53 -3.00
C GLN A 284 -6.14 6.32 -4.18
N ALA A 285 -6.32 7.64 -4.16
CA ALA A 285 -5.67 8.55 -5.09
C ALA A 285 -4.45 9.14 -4.39
N ILE A 286 -3.25 8.79 -4.86
CA ILE A 286 -1.97 9.07 -4.22
C ILE A 286 -1.24 10.13 -5.04
N ASP A 287 -0.74 11.16 -4.36
CA ASP A 287 0.07 12.23 -4.94
C ASP A 287 1.46 11.71 -5.31
N ASN A 288 1.80 11.87 -6.59
CA ASN A 288 3.10 11.58 -7.21
C ASN A 288 4.01 10.58 -6.44
N PRO A 289 3.69 9.28 -6.36
CA PRO A 289 4.54 8.35 -5.63
C PRO A 289 5.87 8.14 -6.39
N GLY A 290 6.90 8.95 -6.13
CA GLY A 290 8.26 8.77 -6.66
C GLY A 290 9.00 7.58 -6.04
N GLU A 291 10.27 7.38 -6.40
CA GLU A 291 11.12 6.32 -5.80
C GLU A 291 11.29 6.52 -4.27
N ASN A 292 11.22 7.76 -3.80
CA ASN A 292 11.16 8.12 -2.37
C ASN A 292 9.79 8.69 -1.97
N GLY A 293 8.74 8.30 -2.68
CA GLY A 293 7.46 9.01 -2.68
C GLY A 293 6.81 9.20 -1.31
N SER A 294 6.14 10.34 -1.17
CA SER A 294 5.39 10.83 -0.01
C SER A 294 4.51 9.78 0.67
N TYR A 295 4.00 8.78 -0.07
CA TYR A 295 3.13 7.70 0.43
C TYR A 295 3.69 6.95 1.63
N GLN A 296 5.00 6.70 1.63
CA GLN A 296 5.66 5.99 2.73
C GLN A 296 5.82 6.86 3.99
N PHE A 297 5.81 8.18 3.82
CA PHE A 297 5.95 9.18 4.87
C PHE A 297 4.60 9.72 5.35
N HIS A 298 3.53 8.95 5.13
CA HIS A 298 2.18 9.36 5.45
C HIS A 298 1.76 10.64 4.69
N CYS A 299 2.15 10.82 3.43
CA CYS A 299 1.64 11.88 2.55
C CYS A 299 1.48 11.34 1.12
N CYS A 300 0.91 12.02 0.16
CA CYS A 300 -0.43 12.50 0.38
C CYS A 300 -1.40 11.65 -0.44
N TRP A 301 -2.50 11.23 0.17
CA TRP A 301 -3.53 10.48 -0.54
C TRP A 301 -4.91 10.78 -0.01
N THR A 302 -5.90 10.49 -0.85
CA THR A 302 -7.30 10.52 -0.48
C THR A 302 -7.88 9.13 -0.61
N ASN A 303 -8.58 8.70 0.44
CA ASN A 303 -9.35 7.46 0.43
C ASN A 303 -10.72 7.70 -0.22
N GLY A 304 -11.27 6.68 -0.86
CA GLY A 304 -12.67 6.63 -1.26
C GLY A 304 -13.23 5.23 -1.03
N TYR A 305 -14.50 5.14 -0.67
CA TYR A 305 -15.19 3.88 -0.43
C TYR A 305 -16.48 3.82 -1.25
N VAL A 306 -16.69 2.73 -1.98
CA VAL A 306 -17.90 2.52 -2.77
C VAL A 306 -18.63 1.30 -2.24
N ASN A 307 -19.84 1.52 -1.72
CA ASN A 307 -20.72 0.43 -1.33
C ASN A 307 -21.37 -0.16 -2.58
N VAL A 308 -21.30 -1.49 -2.74
CA VAL A 308 -21.88 -2.19 -3.88
C VAL A 308 -22.72 -3.36 -3.37
N SER A 309 -23.96 -3.46 -3.87
CA SER A 309 -24.86 -4.59 -3.65
C SER A 309 -24.84 -5.46 -4.91
N VAL A 310 -24.24 -6.64 -4.81
CA VAL A 310 -24.12 -7.58 -5.93
C VAL A 310 -25.27 -8.58 -5.88
N THR A 311 -26.11 -8.58 -6.90
CA THR A 311 -27.21 -9.55 -7.04
C THR A 311 -26.74 -10.83 -7.71
N LYS A 312 -27.58 -11.86 -7.65
CA LYS A 312 -27.45 -13.02 -8.54
C LYS A 312 -27.53 -12.59 -10.00
#